data_AF-A0A529LUF5-F1
#
_entry.id   AF-A0A529LUF5-F1
#
_cell.length_a   1.000
_cell.length_b   1.000
_cell.length_c   1.000
_cell.angle_alpha   90.00
_cell.angle_beta   90.00
_cell.angle_gamma   90.00
#
_symmetry.space_group_name_H-M   'P 1'
#
loop_
_entity.id
_entity.type
_entity.pdbx_description
1 polymer ?
#
loop_
_entity_poly.entity_id
_entity_poly.type
_entity_poly.pdbx_seq_one_letter_code
_entity_poly.pdbx_strand_id
1 'polypeptide(L)'
;MALLTAMIKSLTAALFVLVALALPGQAATFSMKRGLNLDQWVTWPGEDQWGDAKAILPYPEWRKFLGENDLKALKDAGFDFLRMPVDP
;
A
#
# COMPACT_ATOMS: atom_id res chain seq x y z
N MET A 1 -32.94 -1.78 -46.74
CA MET A 1 -32.24 -0.77 -45.91
C MET A 1 -32.52 -0.94 -44.43
N ALA A 2 -33.78 -0.99 -43.97
CA ALA A 2 -34.13 -1.12 -42.54
C ALA A 2 -33.51 -2.35 -41.83
N LEU A 3 -33.56 -3.53 -42.48
CA LEU A 3 -32.96 -4.76 -41.94
C LEU A 3 -31.44 -4.68 -41.81
N LEU A 4 -30.77 -4.03 -42.78
CA LEU A 4 -29.32 -3.83 -42.77
C LEU A 4 -28.90 -2.90 -41.63
N THR A 5 -29.64 -1.80 -41.43
CA THR A 5 -29.40 -0.86 -40.33
C THR A 5 -29.63 -1.50 -38.96
N ALA A 6 -30.65 -2.36 -38.83
CA ALA A 6 -30.90 -3.11 -37.60
C ALA A 6 -29.75 -4.10 -37.31
N MET A 7 -29.30 -4.84 -38.32
CA MET A 7 -28.18 -5.78 -38.19
C MET A 7 -26.89 -5.07 -37.75
N ILE A 8 -26.57 -3.93 -38.35
CA ILE A 8 -25.38 -3.14 -37.98
C ILE A 8 -25.47 -2.70 -36.51
N LYS A 9 -26.61 -2.16 -36.07
CA LYS A 9 -26.80 -1.71 -34.68
C LYS A 9 -26.66 -2.86 -33.68
N SER A 10 -27.22 -4.02 -33.99
CA SER A 10 -27.10 -5.23 -33.16
C SER A 10 -25.65 -5.71 -33.05
N LEU A 11 -24.92 -5.72 -34.16
CA LEU A 11 -23.50 -6.09 -34.17
C LEU A 11 -22.64 -5.10 -33.39
N THR A 12 -22.89 -3.79 -33.53
CA THR A 12 -22.20 -2.76 -32.76
C THR A 12 -22.49 -2.88 -31.26
N ALA A 13 -23.75 -3.15 -30.88
CA ALA A 13 -24.11 -3.39 -29.49
C ALA A 13 -23.43 -4.64 -28.91
N ALA A 14 -23.40 -5.74 -29.67
CA ALA A 14 -22.70 -6.97 -29.28
C ALA A 14 -21.19 -6.73 -29.10
N LEU A 15 -20.58 -5.94 -29.98
CA LEU A 15 -19.17 -5.55 -29.86
C LEU A 15 -18.91 -4.75 -28.58
N PHE A 16 -19.77 -3.77 -28.25
CA PHE A 16 -19.63 -3.01 -27.00
C PHE A 16 -19.78 -3.87 -25.76
N VAL A 17 -20.70 -4.84 -25.76
CA VAL A 17 -20.85 -5.81 -24.67
C VAL A 17 -19.59 -6.65 -24.51
N LEU A 18 -19.02 -7.15 -25.61
CA LEU A 18 -17.77 -7.93 -25.58
C LEU A 18 -16.60 -7.12 -25.02
N VAL A 19 -16.47 -5.85 -25.42
CA VAL A 19 -15.42 -4.95 -24.90
C VAL A 19 -15.63 -4.68 -23.40
N ALA A 20 -16.86 -4.42 -22.97
CA ALA A 20 -17.17 -4.18 -21.56
C ALA A 20 -16.84 -5.39 -20.66
N LEU A 21 -17.01 -6.62 -21.17
CA LEU A 21 -16.67 -7.86 -20.46
C LEU A 21 -15.16 -8.10 -20.34
N ALA A 22 -14.33 -7.50 -21.20
CA ALA A 22 -12.87 -7.66 -21.18
C ALA A 22 -12.16 -6.70 -20.21
N LEU A 23 -12.78 -5.57 -19.86
CA LEU A 23 -12.22 -4.55 -18.97
C LEU A 23 -12.02 -4.97 -17.50
N PRO A 24 -12.95 -5.68 -16.82
CA PRO A 24 -12.81 -5.98 -15.39
C PRO A 24 -11.64 -6.92 -15.06
N GLY A 25 -11.13 -7.69 -16.04
CA GLY A 25 -9.96 -8.56 -15.87
C GLY A 25 -8.63 -7.82 -15.68
N GLN A 26 -8.58 -6.51 -15.94
CA GLN A 26 -7.38 -5.68 -15.82
C GLN A 26 -7.28 -4.96 -14.45
N ALA A 27 -8.31 -5.03 -13.61
CA ALA A 27 -8.45 -4.13 -12.46
C ALA A 27 -7.59 -4.49 -11.24
N ALA A 28 -7.08 -5.72 -11.11
CA ALA A 28 -6.09 -6.06 -10.08
C ALA A 28 -5.45 -7.42 -10.38
N THR A 29 -4.29 -7.41 -11.05
CA THR A 29 -3.46 -8.61 -11.03
C THR A 29 -2.97 -8.78 -9.60
N PHE A 30 -3.48 -9.81 -8.90
CA PHE A 30 -2.98 -10.16 -7.58
C PHE A 30 -1.47 -10.40 -7.67
N SER A 31 -0.70 -9.63 -6.91
CA SER A 31 0.74 -9.83 -6.74
C SER A 31 0.97 -10.16 -5.28
N MET A 32 1.55 -11.33 -5.02
CA MET A 32 1.92 -11.72 -3.66
C MET A 32 3.07 -10.82 -3.20
N LYS A 33 2.82 -10.04 -2.15
CA LYS A 33 3.79 -9.12 -1.55
C LYS A 33 4.06 -9.53 -0.11
N ARG A 34 5.32 -9.49 0.30
CA ARG A 34 5.71 -9.84 1.68
C ARG A 34 5.96 -8.57 2.48
N GLY A 35 5.22 -8.39 3.56
CA GLY A 35 5.36 -7.24 4.45
C GLY A 35 6.14 -7.58 5.72
N LEU A 36 6.80 -6.57 6.30
CA LEU A 36 7.33 -6.63 7.66
C LEU A 36 6.75 -5.48 8.49
N ASN A 37 6.32 -5.78 9.72
CA ASN A 37 5.93 -4.74 10.68
C ASN A 37 7.16 -4.35 11.48
N LEU A 38 7.49 -3.05 11.49
CA LEU A 38 8.54 -2.56 12.35
C LEU A 38 8.07 -2.58 13.80
N ASP A 39 9.03 -2.56 14.73
CA ASP A 39 8.75 -2.19 16.11
C ASP A 39 8.13 -0.79 16.16
N GLN A 40 7.39 -0.52 17.24
CA GLN A 40 6.78 0.79 17.47
C GLN A 40 7.86 1.89 17.35
N TRP A 41 7.70 2.73 16.33
CA TRP A 41 8.68 3.74 15.93
C TRP A 41 8.71 4.89 16.94
N VAL A 42 7.57 5.17 17.57
CA VAL A 42 7.42 6.12 18.67
C VAL A 42 6.64 5.45 19.79
N THR A 43 7.30 5.19 20.92
CA THR A 43 6.63 4.86 22.17
C THR A 43 6.55 6.13 22.99
N TRP A 44 5.34 6.68 23.17
CA TRP A 44 5.16 7.82 24.06
C TRP A 44 5.43 7.40 25.51
N PRO A 45 6.15 8.23 26.29
CA PRO A 45 6.24 8.02 27.72
C PRO A 45 4.83 8.03 28.34
N GLY A 46 4.61 7.17 29.33
CA GLY A 46 3.37 7.16 30.11
C GLY A 46 3.16 8.49 30.85
N GLU A 47 1.93 8.76 31.26
CA GLU A 47 1.54 9.99 31.97
C GLU A 47 2.42 10.28 33.20
N ASP A 48 2.91 9.22 33.85
CA ASP A 48 3.84 9.26 34.99
C ASP A 48 5.17 9.96 34.68
N GLN A 49 5.55 10.05 33.41
CA GLN A 49 6.83 10.60 32.96
C GLN A 49 6.70 11.93 32.23
N TRP A 50 5.49 12.50 32.14
CA TRP A 50 5.28 13.75 31.40
C TRP A 50 5.89 14.98 32.07
N GLY A 51 6.17 14.91 33.37
CA GLY A 51 6.90 15.97 34.08
C GLY A 51 8.40 15.98 33.82
N ASP A 52 8.96 14.91 33.24
CA ASP A 52 10.38 14.82 32.96
C ASP A 52 10.70 15.46 31.60
N ALA A 53 11.33 16.63 31.64
CA ALA A 53 11.79 17.33 30.46
C ALA A 53 12.74 16.47 29.60
N LYS A 54 13.47 15.50 30.16
CA LYS A 54 14.31 14.58 29.37
C LYS A 54 13.52 13.45 28.69
N ALA A 55 12.33 13.14 29.19
CA ALA A 55 11.42 12.19 28.56
C ALA A 55 10.58 12.85 27.46
N ILE A 56 10.31 14.16 27.58
CA ILE A 56 9.46 14.93 26.65
C ILE A 56 10.23 15.76 25.61
N LEU A 57 11.39 16.34 25.94
CA LEU A 57 12.15 17.20 25.02
C LEU A 57 12.90 16.36 23.97
N PRO A 58 13.15 16.91 22.76
CA PRO A 58 13.35 16.10 21.56
C PRO A 58 14.67 15.30 21.57
N TYR A 59 14.54 14.04 22.02
CA TYR A 59 15.07 12.77 21.51
C TYR A 59 16.58 12.62 21.23
N PRO A 60 17.28 11.71 21.96
CA PRO A 60 18.51 11.13 21.43
C PRO A 60 18.56 9.60 21.22
N GLU A 61 17.75 8.74 21.86
CA GLU A 61 18.22 7.33 22.05
C GLU A 61 17.25 6.18 21.65
N TRP A 62 15.99 6.40 21.31
CA TRP A 62 15.03 5.28 21.30
C TRP A 62 14.81 4.69 19.91
N ARG A 63 15.57 3.63 19.63
CA ARG A 63 15.53 2.70 18.47
C ARG A 63 15.87 3.29 17.10
N LYS A 64 17.20 3.37 16.89
CA LYS A 64 17.96 3.31 15.64
C LYS A 64 17.11 3.20 14.35
N PHE A 65 17.06 4.34 13.66
CA PHE A 65 16.58 4.49 12.30
C PHE A 65 17.07 3.37 11.38
N LEU A 66 16.19 2.85 10.52
CA LEU A 66 16.60 2.06 9.36
C LEU A 66 17.32 2.99 8.39
N GLY A 67 18.60 2.69 8.11
CA GLY A 67 19.35 3.36 7.07
C GLY A 67 19.06 2.75 5.69
N GLU A 68 19.60 3.39 4.65
CA GLU A 68 19.47 2.90 3.27
C GLU A 68 19.97 1.46 3.10
N ASN A 69 21.08 1.11 3.77
CA ASN A 69 21.64 -0.24 3.75
C ASN A 69 20.70 -1.28 4.36
N ASP A 70 19.99 -0.93 5.44
CA ASP A 70 19.04 -1.83 6.10
C ASP A 70 17.80 -2.05 5.22
N LEU A 71 17.30 -0.98 4.60
CA LEU A 71 16.20 -1.05 3.62
C LEU A 71 16.57 -1.91 2.42
N LYS A 72 17.81 -1.76 1.94
CA LYS A 72 18.34 -2.59 0.85
C LYS A 72 18.41 -4.07 1.26
N ALA A 73 18.93 -4.37 2.44
CA ALA A 73 18.97 -5.74 2.95
C ALA A 73 17.56 -6.36 3.09
N LEU A 74 16.57 -5.59 3.53
CA LEU A 74 15.18 -6.04 3.62
C LEU A 74 14.58 -6.32 2.23
N LYS A 75 14.88 -5.48 1.24
CA LYS A 75 14.46 -5.70 -0.14
C LYS A 75 15.12 -6.95 -0.73
N ASP A 76 16.42 -7.12 -0.51
CA ASP A 76 17.20 -8.28 -0.96
C ASP A 76 16.74 -9.58 -0.27
N ALA A 77 16.21 -9.50 0.96
CA ALA A 77 15.54 -10.61 1.66
C ALA A 77 14.10 -10.92 1.17
N GLY A 78 13.60 -10.15 0.21
CA GLY A 78 12.30 -10.38 -0.43
C GLY A 78 11.11 -9.77 0.31
N PHE A 79 11.33 -8.73 1.13
CA PHE A 79 10.25 -7.90 1.64
C PHE A 79 9.94 -6.76 0.65
N ASP A 80 8.65 -6.48 0.48
CA ASP A 80 8.14 -5.50 -0.48
C ASP A 80 7.65 -4.21 0.17
N PHE A 81 7.23 -4.28 1.44
CA PHE A 81 6.72 -3.12 2.17
C PHE A 81 7.00 -3.24 3.68
N LEU A 82 7.08 -2.09 4.34
CA LEU A 82 7.25 -1.98 5.79
C LEU A 82 6.05 -1.25 6.39
N ARG A 83 5.52 -1.74 7.50
CA ARG A 83 4.53 -1.03 8.32
C ARG A 83 5.25 -0.36 9.48
N MET A 84 5.13 0.97 9.57
CA MET A 84 5.72 1.78 10.63
C MET A 84 4.61 2.17 11.64
N PRO A 85 4.53 1.54 12.81
CA PRO A 85 3.58 1.95 13.83
C PRO A 85 4.06 3.25 14.48
N VAL A 86 3.27 4.32 14.33
CA VAL A 86 3.48 5.62 14.99
C VAL A 86 2.33 5.82 15.96
N ASP A 87 2.65 6.09 17.21
CA ASP A 87 1.69 6.44 18.24
C ASP A 87 1.36 7.94 18.08
N PRO A 88 0.07 8.32 17.89
CA PRO A 88 -0.34 9.70 17.57
C PRO A 88 -0.02 10.74 18.65
#